data_AF-A0A673N0E5-F1
#
_entry.id   AF-A0A673N0E5-F1
#
_cell.length_a   1.000
_cell.length_b   1.000
_cell.length_c   1.000
_cell.angle_alpha   90.00
_cell.angle_beta   90.00
_cell.angle_gamma   90.00
#
_symmetry.space_group_name_H-M   'P 1'
#
loop_
_entity.id
_entity.type
_entity.pdbx_description
1 polymer ?
#
loop_
_entity_poly.entity_id
_entity_poly.type
_entity_poly.pdbx_seq_one_letter_code
_entity_poly.pdbx_strand_id
1 'polypeptide(L)'
;MTEVGMRCSSLSTMAFTSVLLFICSIYSCYAQVPLLMWTSDGSNMPHLAQPAAGQTVSGGQLASYLKSALSVAPHSVLLFLQDKLSMEDFTMYGGVFGNKQNSAFLNVESALQMSSNPLVLPALDWSASHSILELFQGELGIPAVHIDLSTLKEIKLNTAQPSLLAVHLPYTAGDQTKELLLKNDAIIGEVLDVFKSQDVPYTAVYTGLKPSRVIEETPVMAGRSMGRSLLQAPPQSSVKPPLVVNNTAGQPCILLWADTLLARYSGNQDDLARDIFNASADFTAGSVCNETLSRLVINYQNVLNLRSLQLM
;
A
#
# COMPACT_ATOMS: atom_id res chain seq x y z
N MET A 1 -20.68 59.22 40.52
CA MET A 1 -21.31 58.90 39.21
C MET A 1 -20.75 57.57 38.75
N THR A 2 -21.62 56.58 38.72
CA THR A 2 -21.41 55.21 38.21
C THR A 2 -21.46 55.21 36.69
N GLU A 3 -20.56 54.51 36.02
CA GLU A 3 -20.80 54.01 34.67
C GLU A 3 -20.35 52.55 34.57
N VAL A 4 -21.32 51.71 34.20
CA VAL A 4 -21.21 50.26 33.99
C VAL A 4 -20.83 50.04 32.54
N GLY A 5 -19.73 49.33 32.30
CA GLY A 5 -19.33 48.85 30.97
C GLY A 5 -19.21 47.33 30.97
N MET A 6 -20.34 46.64 30.87
CA MET A 6 -20.41 45.20 30.61
C MET A 6 -20.12 44.97 29.12
N ARG A 7 -19.06 44.23 28.78
CA ARG A 7 -18.91 43.66 27.43
C ARG A 7 -18.64 42.16 27.50
N CYS A 8 -19.67 41.46 27.07
CA CYS A 8 -19.80 40.02 26.90
C CYS A 8 -18.97 39.58 25.68
N SER A 9 -17.88 38.84 25.90
CA SER A 9 -17.13 38.19 24.81
C SER A 9 -16.38 36.94 25.31
N SER A 10 -17.07 36.05 26.02
CA SER A 10 -16.45 34.81 26.55
C SER A 10 -17.26 33.53 26.27
N LEU A 11 -18.51 33.62 25.79
CA LEU A 11 -19.31 32.42 25.51
C LEU A 11 -19.12 31.84 24.11
N SER A 12 -18.90 32.68 23.08
CA SER A 12 -18.81 32.20 21.69
C SER A 12 -17.49 31.44 21.41
N THR A 13 -16.38 31.90 21.99
CA THR A 13 -15.07 31.26 21.87
C THR A 13 -15.00 29.95 22.65
N MET A 14 -15.64 29.83 23.82
CA MET A 14 -15.69 28.58 24.58
C MET A 14 -16.59 27.51 23.93
N ALA A 15 -17.69 27.90 23.29
CA ALA A 15 -18.55 26.96 22.59
C ALA A 15 -17.87 26.41 21.32
N PHE A 16 -17.17 27.26 20.57
CA PHE A 16 -16.41 26.82 19.39
C PHE A 16 -15.24 25.90 19.74
N THR A 17 -14.50 26.17 20.81
CA THR A 17 -13.40 25.29 21.25
C THR A 17 -13.91 23.96 21.78
N SER A 18 -15.06 23.93 22.47
CA SER A 18 -15.68 22.69 22.94
C SER A 18 -16.18 21.81 21.79
N VAL A 19 -16.78 22.41 20.75
CA VAL A 19 -17.19 21.70 19.53
C VAL A 19 -15.98 21.20 18.73
N LEU A 20 -14.92 22.01 18.59
CA LEU A 20 -13.68 21.58 17.91
C LEU A 20 -12.96 20.45 18.66
N LEU A 21 -12.94 20.49 20.00
CA LEU A 21 -12.41 19.39 20.82
C LEU A 21 -13.26 18.12 20.66
N PHE A 22 -14.59 18.24 20.65
CA PHE A 22 -15.47 17.11 20.38
C PHE A 22 -15.25 16.52 18.98
N ILE A 23 -15.08 17.35 17.95
CA ILE A 23 -14.80 16.91 16.56
C ILE A 23 -13.43 16.23 16.48
N CYS A 24 -12.42 16.72 17.21
CA CYS A 24 -11.11 16.05 17.30
C CYS A 24 -11.17 14.71 18.04
N SER A 25 -12.01 14.57 19.08
CA SER A 25 -12.20 13.30 19.81
C SER A 25 -12.87 12.20 18.99
N ILE A 26 -13.55 12.54 17.89
CA ILE A 26 -14.15 11.57 16.95
C ILE A 26 -13.17 11.09 15.89
N TYR A 27 -11.99 11.71 15.77
CA TYR A 27 -10.91 11.17 14.94
C TYR A 27 -10.17 10.11 15.74
N SER A 28 -10.75 8.91 15.79
CA SER A 28 -10.01 7.72 16.19
C SER A 28 -8.76 7.63 15.31
N CYS A 29 -7.59 7.76 15.94
CA CYS A 29 -6.32 7.53 15.28
C CYS A 29 -6.39 6.15 14.61
N TYR A 30 -6.29 6.10 13.28
CA TYR A 30 -6.56 4.90 12.49
C TYR A 30 -5.69 3.74 12.95
N ALA A 31 -6.29 2.81 13.70
CA ALA A 31 -5.64 1.58 14.09
C ALA A 31 -5.67 0.65 12.87
N GLN A 32 -4.53 0.49 12.23
CA GLN A 32 -4.39 -0.30 11.00
C GLN A 32 -3.51 -1.52 11.27
N VAL A 33 -3.82 -2.62 10.61
CA VAL A 33 -2.98 -3.82 10.61
C VAL A 33 -2.58 -4.15 9.17
N PRO A 34 -1.36 -4.67 8.95
CA PRO A 34 -0.98 -5.18 7.64
C PRO A 34 -1.62 -6.56 7.43
N LEU A 35 -1.97 -6.86 6.18
CA LEU A 35 -2.38 -8.20 5.73
C LEU A 35 -1.54 -8.61 4.53
N LEU A 36 -0.93 -9.78 4.64
CA LEU A 36 -0.15 -10.41 3.58
C LEU A 36 -0.86 -11.69 3.19
N MET A 37 -1.01 -11.94 1.89
CA MET A 37 -1.63 -13.17 1.38
C MET A 37 -0.83 -13.68 0.18
N TRP A 38 -0.53 -14.97 0.18
CA TRP A 38 0.31 -15.61 -0.82
C TRP A 38 -0.11 -17.06 -1.05
N THR A 39 0.36 -17.64 -2.15
CA THR A 39 0.09 -19.05 -2.49
C THR A 39 1.37 -19.87 -2.45
N SER A 40 1.22 -21.18 -2.36
CA SER A 40 2.32 -22.13 -2.57
C SER A 40 2.94 -21.99 -3.95
N ASP A 41 4.18 -22.45 -4.10
CA ASP A 41 4.90 -22.49 -5.39
C ASP A 41 4.07 -23.25 -6.44
N GLY A 42 4.08 -22.74 -7.68
CA GLY A 42 3.29 -23.27 -8.79
C GLY A 42 1.77 -23.00 -8.74
N SER A 43 1.26 -22.38 -7.68
CA SER A 43 -0.16 -21.98 -7.58
C SER A 43 -0.37 -20.53 -8.01
N ASN A 44 -1.48 -20.27 -8.70
CA ASN A 44 -1.80 -18.94 -9.22
C ASN A 44 -2.74 -18.19 -8.29
N MET A 45 -2.49 -16.89 -8.17
CA MET A 45 -3.42 -15.93 -7.59
C MET A 45 -3.69 -14.83 -8.63
N PRO A 46 -4.93 -14.34 -8.77
CA PRO A 46 -5.23 -13.29 -9.73
C PRO A 46 -4.46 -12.02 -9.39
N HIS A 47 -4.13 -11.24 -10.43
CA HIS A 47 -3.54 -9.92 -10.24
C HIS A 47 -4.61 -8.96 -9.68
N LEU A 48 -4.56 -8.72 -8.38
CA LEU A 48 -5.46 -7.80 -7.68
C LEU A 48 -4.85 -6.40 -7.69
N ALA A 49 -5.68 -5.38 -7.93
CA ALA A 49 -5.23 -4.00 -7.85
C ALA A 49 -4.77 -3.70 -6.42
N GLN A 50 -3.55 -3.19 -6.26
CA GLN A 50 -3.07 -2.78 -4.95
C GLN A 50 -3.78 -1.48 -4.51
N PRO A 51 -4.08 -1.31 -3.22
CA PRO A 51 -4.64 -0.07 -2.71
C PRO A 51 -3.68 1.09 -2.96
N ALA A 52 -4.24 2.29 -3.21
CA ALA A 52 -3.42 3.49 -3.37
C ALA A 52 -2.64 3.79 -2.07
N ALA A 53 -1.48 4.45 -2.19
CA ALA A 53 -0.69 4.82 -1.03
C ALA A 53 -1.51 5.65 -0.03
N GLY A 54 -1.54 5.22 1.24
CA GLY A 54 -2.33 5.85 2.31
C GLY A 54 -3.81 5.47 2.34
N GLN A 55 -4.29 4.67 1.39
CA GLN A 55 -5.65 4.13 1.44
C GLN A 55 -5.76 3.04 2.50
N THR A 56 -6.75 3.17 3.37
CA THR A 56 -7.14 2.09 4.30
C THR A 56 -8.16 1.19 3.62
N VAL A 57 -7.94 -0.13 3.67
CA VAL A 57 -8.88 -1.13 3.16
C VAL A 57 -9.90 -1.43 4.25
N SER A 58 -11.19 -1.31 3.93
CA SER A 58 -12.28 -1.68 4.84
C SER A 58 -12.63 -3.16 4.75
N GLY A 59 -13.41 -3.68 5.71
CA GLY A 59 -13.84 -5.09 5.69
C GLY A 59 -14.64 -5.48 4.44
N GLY A 60 -15.50 -4.60 3.92
CA GLY A 60 -16.23 -4.86 2.67
C GLY A 60 -15.33 -4.90 1.43
N GLN A 61 -14.28 -4.07 1.40
CA GLN A 61 -13.26 -4.13 0.34
C GLN A 61 -12.42 -5.41 0.48
N LEU A 62 -12.04 -5.80 1.69
CA LEU A 62 -11.34 -7.06 1.96
C LEU A 62 -12.16 -8.26 1.46
N ALA A 63 -13.47 -8.32 1.75
CA ALA A 63 -14.34 -9.39 1.24
C ALA A 63 -14.31 -9.48 -0.29
N SER A 64 -14.29 -8.34 -0.98
CA SER A 64 -14.16 -8.30 -2.45
C SER A 64 -12.82 -8.85 -2.94
N TYR A 65 -11.72 -8.50 -2.26
CA TYR A 65 -10.40 -9.08 -2.54
C TYR A 65 -10.38 -10.58 -2.31
N LEU A 66 -10.93 -11.06 -1.20
CA LEU A 66 -10.96 -12.49 -0.85
C LEU A 66 -11.76 -13.29 -1.86
N LYS A 67 -12.96 -12.82 -2.22
CA LYS A 67 -13.80 -13.45 -3.24
C LYS A 67 -13.09 -13.59 -4.58
N SER A 68 -12.36 -12.54 -4.99
CA SER A 68 -11.57 -12.59 -6.21
C SER A 68 -10.37 -13.53 -6.06
N ALA A 69 -9.62 -13.47 -4.96
CA ALA A 69 -8.44 -14.30 -4.73
C ALA A 69 -8.77 -15.79 -4.70
N LEU A 70 -9.77 -16.17 -3.90
CA LEU A 70 -10.20 -17.56 -3.68
C LEU A 70 -10.97 -18.15 -4.89
N SER A 71 -11.25 -17.37 -5.92
CA SER A 71 -11.82 -17.91 -7.18
C SER A 71 -10.82 -18.75 -7.98
N VAL A 72 -9.51 -18.52 -7.79
CA VAL A 72 -8.41 -19.23 -8.47
C VAL A 72 -7.45 -19.88 -7.50
N ALA A 73 -7.22 -19.25 -6.33
CA ALA A 73 -6.26 -19.73 -5.36
C ALA A 73 -6.72 -21.04 -4.69
N PRO A 74 -5.77 -21.89 -4.21
CA PRO A 74 -6.11 -23.11 -3.50
C PRO A 74 -7.02 -22.87 -2.28
N HIS A 75 -8.03 -23.74 -2.10
CA HIS A 75 -8.99 -23.63 -0.98
C HIS A 75 -8.49 -24.26 0.32
N SER A 76 -7.23 -24.68 0.38
CA SER A 76 -6.55 -25.01 1.63
C SER A 76 -5.92 -23.73 2.19
N VAL A 77 -6.64 -23.05 3.07
CA VAL A 77 -6.26 -21.74 3.62
C VAL A 77 -5.58 -21.87 4.98
N LEU A 78 -4.42 -21.24 5.08
CA LEU A 78 -3.62 -21.08 6.30
C LEU A 78 -3.73 -19.64 6.80
N LEU A 79 -4.34 -19.43 7.96
CA LEU A 79 -4.52 -18.11 8.54
C LEU A 79 -3.63 -17.96 9.78
N PHE A 80 -2.54 -17.23 9.63
CA PHE A 80 -1.62 -16.87 10.70
C PHE A 80 -2.09 -15.56 11.36
N LEU A 81 -2.63 -15.70 12.57
CA LEU A 81 -3.17 -14.59 13.36
C LEU A 81 -2.19 -14.22 14.45
N GLN A 82 -1.46 -13.12 14.24
CA GLN A 82 -0.58 -12.60 15.28
C GLN A 82 -1.34 -11.71 16.25
N ASP A 83 -1.12 -11.88 17.54
CA ASP A 83 -1.81 -11.09 18.57
C ASP A 83 -1.60 -9.60 18.34
N LYS A 84 -0.39 -9.14 18.02
CA LYS A 84 -0.15 -7.77 17.55
C LYS A 84 0.81 -7.72 16.38
N LEU A 85 0.51 -6.89 15.39
CA LEU A 85 1.34 -6.65 14.22
C LEU A 85 0.99 -5.29 13.60
N SER A 86 1.98 -4.45 13.34
CA SER A 86 1.82 -3.20 12.58
C SER A 86 2.89 -3.04 11.50
N MET A 87 2.72 -2.05 10.61
CA MET A 87 3.69 -1.76 9.56
C MET A 87 5.05 -1.32 10.13
N GLU A 88 5.07 -0.72 11.32
CA GLU A 88 6.28 -0.35 12.04
C GLU A 88 7.11 -1.57 12.43
N ASP A 89 6.48 -2.71 12.72
CA ASP A 89 7.21 -3.94 13.07
C ASP A 89 7.99 -4.47 11.87
N PHE A 90 7.39 -4.47 10.68
CA PHE A 90 8.08 -4.79 9.42
C PHE A 90 9.19 -3.80 9.12
N THR A 91 8.96 -2.52 9.35
CA THR A 91 9.95 -1.47 9.08
C THR A 91 11.14 -1.55 10.05
N MET A 92 10.87 -1.84 11.33
CA MET A 92 11.87 -1.89 12.39
C MET A 92 12.65 -3.21 12.41
N TYR A 93 11.96 -4.34 12.21
CA TYR A 93 12.52 -5.68 12.37
C TYR A 93 12.66 -6.45 11.07
N GLY A 94 12.13 -5.99 9.93
CA GLY A 94 12.22 -6.64 8.61
C GLY A 94 13.48 -6.30 7.81
N GLY A 95 14.50 -5.68 8.41
CA GLY A 95 15.77 -5.43 7.73
C GLY A 95 15.72 -4.45 6.54
N VAL A 96 14.65 -3.63 6.42
CA VAL A 96 14.38 -2.72 5.30
C VAL A 96 15.50 -1.69 5.08
N PHE A 97 16.25 -1.32 6.12
CA PHE A 97 17.36 -0.36 6.06
C PHE A 97 18.75 -1.01 5.88
N GLY A 98 18.83 -2.11 5.13
CA GLY A 98 20.11 -2.78 4.79
C GLY A 98 20.57 -3.84 5.80
N ASN A 99 19.86 -4.02 6.91
CA ASN A 99 20.16 -5.03 7.93
C ASN A 99 19.44 -6.36 7.65
N LYS A 100 19.48 -6.87 6.41
CA LYS A 100 18.73 -8.07 6.00
C LYS A 100 19.11 -9.33 6.80
N GLN A 101 20.38 -9.45 7.18
CA GLN A 101 20.89 -10.56 8.01
C GLN A 101 20.24 -10.62 9.40
N ASN A 102 19.58 -9.53 9.81
CA ASN A 102 18.94 -9.36 11.11
C ASN A 102 17.41 -9.29 11.02
N SER A 103 16.80 -9.64 9.86
CA SER A 103 15.35 -9.65 9.69
C SER A 103 14.68 -10.68 10.61
N ALA A 104 13.54 -10.30 11.17
CA ALA A 104 12.70 -11.19 11.98
C ALA A 104 11.69 -12.00 11.16
N PHE A 105 11.58 -11.75 9.85
CA PHE A 105 10.52 -12.27 8.97
C PHE A 105 11.07 -13.10 7.80
N LEU A 106 12.12 -13.89 8.03
CA LEU A 106 12.85 -14.58 6.97
C LEU A 106 11.98 -15.58 6.20
N ASN A 107 11.15 -16.35 6.90
CA ASN A 107 10.28 -17.35 6.28
C ASN A 107 9.13 -16.69 5.51
N VAL A 108 8.53 -15.64 6.08
CA VAL A 108 7.48 -14.85 5.40
C VAL A 108 8.04 -14.17 4.15
N GLU A 109 9.22 -13.53 4.23
CA GLU A 109 9.87 -12.90 3.08
C GLU A 109 10.16 -13.92 1.96
N SER A 110 10.69 -15.09 2.33
CA SER A 110 10.96 -16.19 1.39
C SER A 110 9.68 -16.68 0.71
N ALA A 111 8.61 -16.88 1.48
CA ALA A 111 7.33 -17.34 0.95
C ALA A 111 6.69 -16.34 -0.02
N LEU A 112 6.78 -15.03 0.29
CA LEU A 112 6.30 -13.98 -0.61
C LEU A 112 7.09 -13.90 -1.92
N GLN A 113 8.40 -14.17 -1.88
CA GLN A 113 9.26 -14.20 -3.07
C GLN A 113 8.99 -15.42 -3.97
N MET A 114 8.60 -16.55 -3.38
CA MET A 114 8.23 -17.76 -4.13
C MET A 114 6.84 -17.66 -4.76
N SER A 115 5.94 -16.88 -4.15
CA SER A 115 4.58 -16.70 -4.65
C SER A 115 4.56 -15.85 -5.92
N SER A 116 3.78 -16.28 -6.92
CA SER A 116 3.73 -15.60 -8.22
C SER A 116 3.06 -14.22 -8.18
N ASN A 117 2.01 -14.04 -7.36
CA ASN A 117 1.28 -12.78 -7.22
C ASN A 117 0.79 -12.59 -5.76
N PRO A 118 1.67 -12.24 -4.81
CA PRO A 118 1.23 -12.00 -3.43
C PRO A 118 0.37 -10.73 -3.33
N LEU A 119 -0.66 -10.77 -2.50
CA LEU A 119 -1.47 -9.62 -2.12
C LEU A 119 -0.92 -9.02 -0.83
N VAL A 120 -0.55 -7.75 -0.88
CA VAL A 120 -0.04 -7.00 0.25
C VAL A 120 -0.96 -5.81 0.50
N LEU A 121 -1.65 -5.83 1.63
CA LEU A 121 -2.48 -4.73 2.10
C LEU A 121 -1.78 -4.08 3.30
N PRO A 122 -1.08 -2.95 3.11
CA PRO A 122 -0.29 -2.34 4.17
C PRO A 122 -1.15 -1.72 5.29
N ALA A 123 -2.40 -1.36 4.97
CA ALA A 123 -3.33 -0.69 5.88
C ALA A 123 -4.72 -1.31 5.78
N LEU A 124 -4.96 -2.40 6.50
CA LEU A 124 -6.29 -2.94 6.75
C LEU A 124 -6.86 -2.26 8.00
N ASP A 125 -8.12 -1.83 7.94
CA ASP A 125 -8.85 -1.36 9.11
C ASP A 125 -8.86 -2.44 10.20
N TRP A 126 -8.41 -2.12 11.41
CA TRP A 126 -8.45 -3.03 12.56
C TRP A 126 -9.82 -3.69 12.72
N SER A 127 -10.92 -2.93 12.52
CA SER A 127 -12.27 -3.47 12.74
C SER A 127 -12.53 -4.69 11.84
N ALA A 128 -11.94 -4.71 10.65
CA ALA A 128 -11.99 -5.84 9.72
C ALA A 128 -11.09 -7.01 10.14
N SER A 129 -10.02 -6.77 10.92
CA SER A 129 -9.12 -7.84 11.38
C SER A 129 -9.80 -8.78 12.36
N HIS A 130 -10.75 -8.29 13.15
CA HIS A 130 -11.49 -9.11 14.12
C HIS A 130 -12.47 -10.06 13.43
N SER A 131 -13.05 -9.62 12.31
CA SER A 131 -13.96 -10.43 11.51
C SER A 131 -13.26 -11.24 10.41
N ILE A 132 -11.92 -11.23 10.35
CA ILE A 132 -11.19 -11.89 9.25
C ILE A 132 -11.47 -13.39 9.19
N LEU A 133 -11.56 -14.04 10.35
CA LEU A 133 -11.89 -15.45 10.44
C LEU A 133 -13.30 -15.72 9.89
N GLU A 134 -14.27 -14.89 10.26
CA GLU A 134 -15.66 -14.98 9.78
C GLU A 134 -15.77 -14.72 8.28
N LEU A 135 -14.97 -13.79 7.74
CA LEU A 135 -14.92 -13.51 6.30
C LEU A 135 -14.42 -14.73 5.52
N PHE A 136 -13.33 -15.38 5.97
CA PHE A 136 -12.83 -16.61 5.33
C PHE A 136 -13.81 -17.77 5.48
N GLN A 137 -14.45 -17.93 6.63
CA GLN A 137 -15.49 -18.94 6.84
C GLN A 137 -16.69 -18.72 5.91
N GLY A 138 -17.10 -17.46 5.73
CA GLY A 138 -18.19 -17.09 4.84
C GLY A 138 -17.90 -17.37 3.36
N GLU A 139 -16.67 -17.06 2.91
CA GLU A 139 -16.27 -17.30 1.52
C GLU A 139 -16.03 -18.79 1.21
N LEU A 140 -15.47 -19.56 2.16
CA LEU A 140 -15.19 -20.98 1.96
C LEU A 140 -16.36 -21.90 2.34
N GLY A 141 -17.32 -21.41 3.13
CA GLY A 141 -18.47 -22.19 3.62
C GLY A 141 -18.11 -23.30 4.61
N ILE A 142 -16.93 -23.21 5.26
CA ILE A 142 -16.42 -24.21 6.22
C ILE A 142 -15.99 -23.54 7.53
N PRO A 143 -16.11 -24.24 8.68
CA PRO A 143 -15.61 -23.74 9.94
C PRO A 143 -14.07 -23.71 9.96
N ALA A 144 -13.49 -22.77 10.71
CA ALA A 144 -12.05 -22.76 10.94
C ALA A 144 -11.65 -23.78 12.02
N VAL A 145 -10.53 -24.46 11.79
CA VAL A 145 -9.89 -25.33 12.79
C VAL A 145 -8.71 -24.57 13.38
N HIS A 146 -8.75 -24.30 14.69
CA HIS A 146 -7.61 -23.72 15.39
C HIS A 146 -6.56 -24.80 15.61
N ILE A 147 -5.33 -24.55 15.16
CA ILE A 147 -4.25 -25.52 15.27
C ILE A 147 -3.25 -25.07 16.34
N ASP A 148 -2.88 -26.01 17.20
CA ASP A 148 -1.65 -25.95 17.97
C ASP A 148 -0.53 -26.72 17.25
N LEU A 149 0.71 -26.24 17.31
CA LEU A 149 1.88 -26.84 16.62
C LEU A 149 2.03 -28.33 16.89
N SER A 150 1.70 -28.75 18.12
CA SER A 150 1.74 -30.15 18.55
C SER A 150 0.81 -31.06 17.73
N THR A 151 -0.35 -30.53 17.33
CA THR A 151 -1.38 -31.25 16.57
C THR A 151 -1.16 -31.20 15.05
N LEU A 152 -0.38 -30.25 14.55
CA LEU A 152 -0.21 -29.99 13.12
C LEU A 152 0.45 -31.15 12.36
N LYS A 153 1.35 -31.89 13.01
CA LYS A 153 2.02 -33.08 12.42
C LYS A 153 1.09 -34.28 12.28
N GLU A 154 -0.02 -34.31 13.01
CA GLU A 154 -0.99 -35.40 12.98
C GLU A 154 -2.11 -35.15 11.97
N ILE A 155 -2.26 -33.92 11.49
CA ILE A 155 -3.29 -33.53 10.53
C ILE A 155 -2.88 -34.03 9.14
N LYS A 156 -3.64 -35.01 8.63
CA LYS A 156 -3.63 -35.38 7.22
C LYS A 156 -4.55 -34.44 6.45
N LEU A 157 -3.94 -33.61 5.62
CA LEU A 157 -4.66 -32.65 4.80
C LEU A 157 -5.19 -33.35 3.55
N ASN A 158 -6.43 -33.07 3.19
CA ASN A 158 -7.05 -33.59 1.98
C ASN A 158 -7.07 -32.50 0.92
N THR A 159 -6.43 -32.73 -0.22
CA THR A 159 -6.40 -31.78 -1.35
C THR A 159 -7.75 -31.64 -2.05
N ALA A 160 -8.67 -32.60 -1.87
CA ALA A 160 -9.96 -32.61 -2.54
C ALA A 160 -11.05 -31.78 -1.83
N GLN A 161 -10.81 -31.36 -0.58
CA GLN A 161 -11.78 -30.61 0.21
C GLN A 161 -11.17 -29.30 0.70
N PRO A 162 -11.95 -28.19 0.70
CA PRO A 162 -11.48 -26.93 1.26
C PRO A 162 -11.21 -27.10 2.75
N SER A 163 -10.17 -26.43 3.25
CA SER A 163 -9.78 -26.49 4.66
C SER A 163 -9.36 -25.10 5.13
N LEU A 164 -9.86 -24.66 6.28
CA LEU A 164 -9.48 -23.38 6.88
C LEU A 164 -8.81 -23.64 8.22
N LEU A 165 -7.52 -23.35 8.30
CA LEU A 165 -6.69 -23.59 9.48
C LEU A 165 -6.21 -22.27 10.06
N ALA A 166 -6.53 -22.01 11.33
CA ALA A 166 -6.14 -20.80 12.03
C ALA A 166 -5.02 -21.10 13.03
N VAL A 167 -3.87 -20.45 12.85
CA VAL A 167 -2.69 -20.57 13.74
C VAL A 167 -2.55 -19.26 14.50
N HIS A 168 -2.69 -19.32 15.83
CA HIS A 168 -2.50 -18.16 16.69
C HIS A 168 -1.04 -18.01 17.07
N LEU A 169 -0.48 -16.82 16.81
CA LEU A 169 0.91 -16.50 17.08
C LEU A 169 0.97 -15.48 18.24
N PRO A 170 1.48 -15.89 19.42
CA PRO A 170 1.50 -15.02 20.58
C PRO A 170 2.42 -13.81 20.35
N TYR A 171 2.04 -12.65 20.90
CA TYR A 171 2.88 -11.45 20.83
C TYR A 171 2.79 -10.61 22.10
N THR A 172 3.96 -10.27 22.64
CA THR A 172 4.10 -9.35 23.76
C THR A 172 5.01 -8.19 23.35
N ALA A 173 4.46 -6.97 23.36
CA ALA A 173 5.23 -5.76 23.09
C ALA A 173 6.21 -5.52 24.25
N GLY A 174 7.49 -5.28 23.95
CA GLY A 174 8.54 -5.01 24.94
C GLY A 174 9.96 -5.24 24.41
N ASP A 175 10.94 -5.35 25.29
CA ASP A 175 12.36 -5.45 24.90
C ASP A 175 12.68 -6.73 24.09
N GLN A 176 11.87 -7.77 24.24
CA GLN A 176 12.02 -9.07 23.55
C GLN A 176 11.19 -9.18 22.26
N THR A 177 10.60 -8.07 21.78
CA THR A 177 9.72 -8.07 20.59
C THR A 177 10.35 -8.76 19.39
N LYS A 178 11.62 -8.46 19.09
CA LYS A 178 12.33 -9.05 17.95
C LYS A 178 12.46 -10.57 18.07
N GLU A 179 12.79 -11.07 19.25
CA GLU A 179 12.97 -12.51 19.50
C GLU A 179 11.65 -13.26 19.36
N LEU A 180 10.54 -12.66 19.81
CA LEU A 180 9.21 -13.23 19.65
C LEU A 180 8.78 -13.26 18.18
N LEU A 181 9.02 -12.18 17.42
CA LEU A 181 8.75 -12.17 15.99
C LEU A 181 9.55 -13.23 15.24
N LEU A 182 10.83 -13.41 15.59
CA LEU A 182 11.68 -14.48 15.04
C LEU A 182 11.11 -15.88 15.34
N LYS A 183 10.64 -16.11 16.57
CA LYS A 183 10.01 -17.39 16.95
C LYS A 183 8.72 -17.62 16.17
N ASN A 184 7.89 -16.58 16.02
CA ASN A 184 6.65 -16.66 15.25
C ASN A 184 6.91 -16.93 13.76
N ASP A 185 7.92 -16.28 13.18
CA ASP A 185 8.34 -16.54 11.80
C ASP A 185 8.87 -17.97 11.61
N ALA A 186 9.60 -18.51 12.58
CA ALA A 186 10.02 -19.92 12.57
C ALA A 186 8.84 -20.89 12.65
N ILE A 187 7.81 -20.58 13.45
CA ILE A 187 6.56 -21.33 13.50
C ILE A 187 5.87 -21.31 12.14
N ILE A 188 5.76 -20.14 11.50
CA ILE A 188 5.21 -20.00 10.14
C ILE A 188 5.99 -20.93 9.19
N GLY A 189 7.32 -20.87 9.21
CA GLY A 189 8.17 -21.75 8.41
C GLY A 189 7.87 -23.24 8.62
N GLU A 190 7.79 -23.70 9.86
CA GLU A 190 7.47 -25.11 10.17
C GLU A 190 6.10 -25.53 9.62
N VAL A 191 5.08 -24.67 9.75
CA VAL A 191 3.74 -24.95 9.20
C VAL A 191 3.78 -25.05 7.67
N LEU A 192 4.43 -24.09 7.00
CA LEU A 192 4.54 -24.10 5.55
C LEU A 192 5.30 -25.33 5.04
N ASP A 193 6.33 -25.77 5.78
CA ASP A 193 7.12 -26.95 5.41
C ASP A 193 6.34 -28.26 5.57
N VAL A 194 5.42 -28.36 6.55
CA VAL A 194 4.50 -29.51 6.62
C VAL A 194 3.62 -29.59 5.38
N PHE A 195 3.07 -28.47 4.93
CA PHE A 195 2.25 -28.45 3.71
C PHE A 195 3.04 -28.81 2.46
N LYS A 196 4.26 -28.29 2.33
CA LYS A 196 5.19 -28.68 1.26
C LYS A 196 5.52 -30.17 1.31
N SER A 197 5.74 -30.73 2.50
CA SER A 197 6.07 -32.16 2.66
C SER A 197 4.91 -33.09 2.27
N GLN A 198 3.67 -32.62 2.39
CA GLN A 198 2.46 -33.34 2.00
C GLN A 198 2.03 -33.05 0.55
N ASP A 199 2.78 -32.23 -0.19
CA ASP A 199 2.47 -31.78 -1.57
C ASP A 199 1.06 -31.17 -1.70
N VAL A 200 0.65 -30.39 -0.69
CA VAL A 200 -0.67 -29.75 -0.64
C VAL A 200 -0.55 -28.29 -1.08
N PRO A 201 -1.18 -27.87 -2.19
CA PRO A 201 -1.21 -26.47 -2.57
C PRO A 201 -2.06 -25.68 -1.57
N TYR A 202 -1.58 -24.52 -1.16
CA TYR A 202 -2.23 -23.72 -0.12
C TYR A 202 -2.26 -22.23 -0.45
N THR A 203 -3.14 -21.54 0.25
CA THR A 203 -3.22 -20.09 0.32
C THR A 203 -2.95 -19.66 1.76
N ALA A 204 -1.86 -18.95 1.99
CA ALA A 204 -1.48 -18.48 3.32
C ALA A 204 -1.79 -16.99 3.48
N VAL A 205 -2.18 -16.62 4.69
CA VAL A 205 -2.59 -15.27 5.08
C VAL A 205 -1.95 -14.95 6.41
N TYR A 206 -1.26 -13.81 6.51
CA TYR A 206 -0.64 -13.34 7.74
C TYR A 206 -1.12 -11.93 8.06
N THR A 207 -1.61 -11.74 9.27
CA THR A 207 -2.20 -10.48 9.73
C THR A 207 -2.10 -10.35 11.25
N GLY A 208 -2.26 -9.11 11.74
CA GLY A 208 -2.44 -8.83 13.16
C GLY A 208 -3.90 -8.80 13.57
N LEU A 209 -4.22 -9.30 14.76
CA LEU A 209 -5.50 -9.01 15.43
C LEU A 209 -5.55 -7.55 15.86
N LYS A 210 -4.40 -6.97 16.21
CA LYS A 210 -4.23 -5.55 16.58
C LYS A 210 -2.88 -4.97 16.12
N PRO A 211 -2.69 -3.66 15.92
CA PRO A 211 -1.40 -3.04 15.83
C PRO A 211 -0.64 -3.19 17.14
N SER A 212 0.66 -3.35 17.01
CA SER A 212 1.61 -3.44 18.12
C SER A 212 1.72 -2.14 18.90
N ARG A 213 1.48 -1.00 18.24
CA ARG A 213 1.40 0.33 18.81
C ARG A 213 0.04 0.94 18.53
N VAL A 214 -0.78 1.05 19.55
CA VAL A 214 -1.86 2.05 19.53
C VAL A 214 -1.17 3.35 19.94
N ILE A 215 -1.35 4.43 19.18
CA ILE A 215 -0.94 5.75 19.66
C ILE A 215 -1.85 6.04 20.86
N GLU A 216 -1.42 5.65 22.05
CA GLU A 216 -2.02 6.18 23.28
C GLU A 216 -1.75 7.68 23.24
N GLU A 217 -2.82 8.47 23.35
CA GLU A 217 -2.75 9.93 23.51
C GLU A 217 -1.98 10.24 24.79
N THR A 218 -0.65 10.22 24.70
CA THR A 218 0.19 10.83 25.71
C THR A 218 -0.07 12.32 25.54
N PRO A 219 -0.60 13.04 26.55
CA PRO A 219 -0.83 14.46 26.44
C PRO A 219 0.50 15.08 26.00
N VAL A 220 0.43 15.85 24.91
CA VAL A 220 1.56 16.53 24.28
C VAL A 220 2.31 17.31 25.35
N MET A 221 3.35 16.72 25.92
CA MET A 221 4.34 17.45 26.67
C MET A 221 5.08 18.30 25.64
N ALA A 222 4.62 19.54 25.51
CA ALA A 222 5.29 20.61 24.81
C ALA A 222 6.73 20.68 25.33
N GLY A 223 7.68 20.15 24.56
CA GLY A 223 9.08 20.12 24.99
C GLY A 223 10.03 19.38 24.08
N ARG A 224 9.55 18.49 23.21
CA ARG A 224 10.41 17.83 22.21
C ARG A 224 9.71 17.80 20.85
N SER A 225 9.79 18.93 20.15
CA SER A 225 9.67 18.94 18.69
C SER A 225 10.88 18.18 18.12
N MET A 226 10.81 16.85 18.10
CA MET A 226 11.58 16.10 17.14
C MET A 226 10.89 16.34 15.80
N GLY A 227 11.42 17.31 15.06
CA GLY A 227 11.05 17.52 13.67
C GLY A 227 11.17 16.19 12.93
N ARG A 228 10.04 15.60 12.55
CA ARG A 228 10.02 14.52 11.59
C ARG A 228 10.59 15.09 10.30
N SER A 229 11.86 14.82 10.04
CA SER A 229 12.39 15.02 8.69
C SER A 229 11.70 14.00 7.81
N LEU A 230 10.87 14.47 6.87
CA LEU A 230 10.29 13.61 5.85
C LEU A 230 11.44 12.87 5.17
N LEU A 231 11.42 11.54 5.19
CA LEU A 231 12.28 10.77 4.29
C LEU A 231 11.96 11.28 2.89
N GLN A 232 12.95 11.87 2.24
CA GLN A 232 12.83 12.23 0.84
C GLN A 232 12.34 10.98 0.11
N ALA A 233 11.24 11.14 -0.62
CA ALA A 233 10.91 10.18 -1.67
C ALA A 233 12.21 9.92 -2.47
N PRO A 234 12.44 8.69 -2.96
CA PRO A 234 13.48 8.46 -3.97
C PRO A 234 13.36 9.62 -4.95
N PRO A 235 14.47 10.32 -5.30
CA PRO A 235 14.38 11.51 -6.15
C PRO A 235 13.46 11.12 -7.29
N GLN A 236 12.28 11.76 -7.33
CA GLN A 236 11.28 11.47 -8.34
C GLN A 236 12.08 11.48 -9.64
N SER A 237 12.09 10.37 -10.38
CA SER A 237 12.60 10.40 -11.76
C SER A 237 11.97 11.64 -12.35
N SER A 238 12.78 12.63 -12.73
CA SER A 238 12.31 14.00 -12.93
C SER A 238 11.17 13.97 -13.94
N VAL A 239 9.92 13.91 -13.45
CA VAL A 239 8.75 13.75 -14.30
C VAL A 239 8.63 15.10 -14.96
N LYS A 240 9.07 15.16 -16.22
CA LYS A 240 9.12 16.42 -16.92
C LYS A 240 7.69 16.93 -17.06
N PRO A 241 7.44 18.22 -16.79
CA PRO A 241 6.10 18.77 -16.87
C PRO A 241 5.55 18.60 -18.29
N PRO A 242 4.22 18.41 -18.44
CA PRO A 242 3.60 18.31 -19.75
C PRO A 242 3.82 19.59 -20.56
N LEU A 243 3.89 19.45 -21.87
CA LEU A 243 3.82 20.58 -22.80
C LEU A 243 2.40 21.15 -22.75
N VAL A 244 2.30 22.47 -22.52
CA VAL A 244 1.02 23.17 -22.42
C VAL A 244 0.93 24.23 -23.51
N VAL A 245 -0.08 24.13 -24.38
CA VAL A 245 -0.45 25.21 -25.30
C VAL A 245 -1.69 25.91 -24.75
N ASN A 246 -1.56 27.21 -24.54
CA ASN A 246 -2.65 28.04 -24.05
C ASN A 246 -3.54 28.57 -25.19
N ASN A 247 -4.81 28.80 -24.91
CA ASN A 247 -5.71 29.49 -25.82
C ASN A 247 -5.46 31.02 -25.81
N THR A 248 -6.19 31.75 -26.65
CA THR A 248 -6.14 33.23 -26.72
C THR A 248 -6.54 33.93 -25.41
N ALA A 249 -7.25 33.24 -24.51
CA ALA A 249 -7.62 33.72 -23.17
C ALA A 249 -6.58 33.35 -22.09
N GLY A 250 -5.44 32.74 -22.46
CA GLY A 250 -4.36 32.36 -21.54
C GLY A 250 -4.64 31.12 -20.70
N GLN A 251 -5.68 30.34 -21.03
CA GLN A 251 -6.02 29.09 -20.35
C GLN A 251 -5.39 27.88 -21.07
N PRO A 252 -5.00 26.82 -20.33
CA PRO A 252 -4.43 25.61 -20.93
C PRO A 252 -5.46 24.93 -21.85
N CYS A 253 -5.07 24.65 -23.09
CA CYS A 253 -5.97 24.17 -24.13
C CYS A 253 -5.54 22.82 -24.70
N ILE A 254 -4.25 22.64 -24.98
CA ILE A 254 -3.67 21.35 -25.41
C ILE A 254 -2.60 20.95 -24.40
N LEU A 255 -2.69 19.70 -23.93
CA LEU A 255 -1.70 19.07 -23.06
C LEU A 255 -1.12 17.87 -23.78
N LEU A 256 0.21 17.83 -23.89
CA LEU A 256 0.93 16.68 -24.40
C LEU A 256 1.96 16.24 -23.35
N TRP A 257 2.01 14.94 -23.07
CA TRP A 257 3.02 14.34 -22.22
C TRP A 257 3.45 13.00 -22.79
N ALA A 258 4.74 12.74 -22.76
CA ALA A 258 5.32 11.45 -23.11
C ALA A 258 6.65 11.29 -22.38
N ASP A 259 6.93 10.08 -21.88
CA ASP A 259 8.23 9.75 -21.31
C ASP A 259 9.30 9.62 -22.40
N THR A 260 8.93 9.04 -23.55
CA THR A 260 9.77 8.89 -24.74
C THR A 260 8.98 9.19 -26.01
N LEU A 261 9.58 9.90 -26.96
CA LEU A 261 8.97 10.21 -28.26
C LEU A 261 9.96 9.88 -29.37
N LEU A 262 9.91 8.64 -29.85
CA LEU A 262 10.87 8.13 -30.82
C LEU A 262 10.43 8.46 -32.24
N ALA A 263 11.29 9.17 -32.98
CA ALA A 263 11.13 9.37 -34.41
C ALA A 263 12.22 8.62 -35.17
N ARG A 264 11.85 8.02 -36.31
CA ARG A 264 12.79 7.32 -37.19
C ARG A 264 12.76 7.91 -38.58
N TYR A 265 13.92 8.20 -39.12
CA TYR A 265 14.07 8.67 -40.49
C TYR A 265 15.39 8.16 -41.09
N SER A 266 15.32 7.57 -42.29
CA SER A 266 16.49 7.08 -43.04
C SER A 266 17.44 6.17 -42.22
N GLY A 267 16.90 5.34 -41.33
CA GLY A 267 17.68 4.42 -40.48
C GLY A 267 18.20 5.03 -39.16
N ASN A 268 18.08 6.34 -38.96
CA ASN A 268 18.40 7.00 -37.70
C ASN A 268 17.16 7.06 -36.80
N GLN A 269 17.36 6.89 -35.50
CA GLN A 269 16.33 7.01 -34.49
C GLN A 269 16.78 8.04 -33.45
N ASP A 270 15.87 8.95 -33.08
CA ASP A 270 16.14 9.96 -32.06
C ASP A 270 14.94 10.13 -31.12
N ASP A 271 15.21 10.53 -29.88
CA ASP A 271 14.20 10.74 -28.84
C ASP A 271 13.86 12.22 -28.70
N LEU A 272 12.77 12.59 -29.34
CA LEU A 272 12.25 13.94 -29.42
C LEU A 272 11.65 14.45 -28.09
N ALA A 273 11.37 13.56 -27.13
CA ALA A 273 10.81 13.94 -25.83
C ALA A 273 11.85 14.68 -24.95
N ARG A 274 13.14 14.55 -25.28
CA ARG A 274 14.22 15.20 -24.51
C ARG A 274 14.14 16.72 -24.56
N ASP A 275 13.82 17.27 -25.73
CA ASP A 275 13.88 18.70 -26.00
C ASP A 275 12.56 19.41 -25.64
N ILE A 276 11.41 18.78 -25.87
CA ILE A 276 10.09 19.41 -25.69
C ILE A 276 9.80 19.75 -24.23
N PHE A 277 10.08 18.81 -23.31
CA PHE A 277 9.64 18.92 -21.92
C PHE A 277 10.68 19.62 -21.02
N ASN A 278 11.72 20.21 -21.62
CA ASN A 278 12.78 20.92 -20.91
C ASN A 278 12.62 22.44 -21.03
N ALA A 279 11.41 22.94 -20.76
CA ALA A 279 10.98 24.32 -20.42
C ALA A 279 11.57 25.56 -21.15
N SER A 280 12.47 25.44 -22.12
CA SER A 280 13.33 26.55 -22.56
C SER A 280 13.25 26.87 -24.05
N ALA A 281 12.30 26.33 -24.82
CA ALA A 281 12.19 26.69 -26.22
C ALA A 281 10.74 26.73 -26.72
N ASP A 282 10.49 27.73 -27.57
CA ASP A 282 9.21 28.02 -28.22
C ASP A 282 9.00 27.06 -29.41
N PHE A 283 8.90 25.77 -29.12
CA PHE A 283 8.73 24.72 -30.13
C PHE A 283 7.32 24.74 -30.75
N THR A 284 6.38 25.41 -30.10
CA THR A 284 4.94 25.36 -30.40
C THR A 284 4.47 26.42 -31.39
N ALA A 285 5.39 27.18 -32.01
CA ALA A 285 5.05 28.19 -33.01
C ALA A 285 4.19 27.59 -34.14
N GLY A 286 2.98 28.14 -34.32
CA GLY A 286 1.98 27.65 -35.28
C GLY A 286 0.92 26.72 -34.70
N SER A 287 0.99 26.41 -33.40
CA SER A 287 -0.09 25.73 -32.69
C SER A 287 -1.30 26.65 -32.53
N VAL A 288 -2.49 26.12 -32.77
CA VAL A 288 -3.76 26.86 -32.67
C VAL A 288 -4.71 26.04 -31.83
N CYS A 289 -5.35 26.66 -30.86
CA CYS A 289 -6.40 26.02 -30.07
C CYS A 289 -7.57 26.98 -29.92
N ASN A 290 -8.70 26.61 -30.53
CA ASN A 290 -9.96 27.34 -30.48
C ASN A 290 -11.13 26.34 -30.33
N GLU A 291 -12.35 26.83 -30.14
CA GLU A 291 -13.53 25.97 -29.89
C GLU A 291 -13.81 24.94 -31.00
N THR A 292 -13.38 25.21 -32.23
CA THR A 292 -13.68 24.39 -33.41
C THR A 292 -12.47 23.68 -34.01
N LEU A 293 -11.25 24.11 -33.68
CA LEU A 293 -10.02 23.56 -34.24
C LEU A 293 -8.88 23.63 -33.22
N SER A 294 -8.32 22.46 -32.95
CA SER A 294 -7.13 22.27 -32.12
C SER A 294 -6.05 21.60 -32.95
N ARG A 295 -4.93 22.30 -33.13
CA ARG A 295 -3.77 21.83 -33.89
C ARG A 295 -2.51 22.11 -33.09
N LEU A 296 -1.74 21.06 -32.82
CA LEU A 296 -0.46 21.15 -32.14
C LEU A 296 0.65 21.04 -33.19
N VAL A 297 1.47 22.08 -33.30
CA VAL A 297 2.63 22.10 -34.20
C VAL A 297 3.89 22.13 -33.35
N ILE A 298 4.79 21.17 -33.57
CA ILE A 298 6.07 21.06 -32.86
C ILE A 298 7.20 21.14 -33.88
N ASN A 299 8.06 22.15 -33.74
CA ASN A 299 9.14 22.42 -34.69
C ASN A 299 10.50 22.03 -34.08
N TYR A 300 11.20 21.08 -34.69
CA TYR A 300 12.55 20.66 -34.31
C TYR A 300 13.59 21.21 -35.29
N GLN A 301 14.78 21.51 -34.79
CA GLN A 301 15.91 21.97 -35.57
C GLN A 301 17.07 20.97 -35.42
N ASN A 302 17.73 20.60 -36.51
CA ASN A 302 18.91 19.73 -36.51
C ASN A 302 18.70 18.33 -35.89
N VAL A 303 17.52 17.73 -36.08
CA VAL A 303 17.19 16.39 -35.58
C VAL A 303 17.12 15.40 -36.74
N LEU A 304 17.54 14.14 -36.52
CA LEU A 304 17.51 13.07 -37.54
C LEU A 304 18.25 13.41 -38.85
N ASN A 305 19.35 14.19 -38.78
CA ASN A 305 20.09 14.74 -39.93
C ASN A 305 19.25 15.65 -40.85
N LEU A 306 18.09 16.12 -40.39
CA LEU A 306 17.26 17.10 -41.07
C LEU A 306 17.54 18.49 -40.48
N ARG A 307 17.59 19.51 -41.35
CA ARG A 307 17.76 20.91 -40.90
C ARG A 307 16.55 21.37 -40.08
N SER A 308 15.35 21.00 -40.53
CA SER A 308 14.09 21.26 -39.82
C SER A 308 13.16 20.05 -39.93
N LEU A 309 12.45 19.75 -38.84
CA LEU A 309 11.40 18.74 -38.77
C LEU A 309 10.18 19.37 -38.11
N GLN A 310 9.00 19.20 -38.71
CA GLN A 310 7.75 19.74 -38.19
C GLN A 310 6.75 18.61 -37.99
N LEU A 311 6.26 18.46 -36.76
CA LEU A 311 5.14 17.60 -36.41
C LEU A 311 3.89 18.49 -36.34
N MET A 312 2.78 18.08 -36.96
CA MET A 312 1.55 18.87 -37.09
C MET A 312 0.31 18.05 -36.81
#